data_AF-A0A822GVZ8-F1
#
_entry.id   AF-A0A822GVZ8-F1
#
_cell.length_a   1.000
_cell.length_b   1.000
_cell.length_c   1.000
_cell.angle_alpha   90.00
_cell.angle_beta   90.00
_cell.angle_gamma   90.00
#
_symmetry.space_group_name_H-M   'P 1'
#
loop_
_entity.id
_entity.type
_entity.pdbx_description
1 polymer ?
#
loop_
_entity_poly.entity_id
_entity_poly.type
_entity_poly.pdbx_seq_one_letter_code
_entity_poly.pdbx_strand_id
1 'polypeptide(L)'
;QNQILYISNEESHSITQWVIGDYEPRNIYAGIPGRSGDSAVQLNRPQGITLDRYGNLYVSDSYNNRVQMFCPNSVIGITVAGTGDAGSSSNQLSYPQDITFDSEMNLYVTDTHNFRIQKFDRIQ
;
A
#
# COMPACT_ATOMS: atom_id res chain seq x y z
N GLN A 1 -4.46 25.94 -0.61
CA GLN A 1 -4.82 24.57 -1.01
C GLN A 1 -4.70 23.71 0.24
N ASN A 2 -5.75 22.98 0.61
CA ASN A 2 -5.69 22.12 1.80
C ASN A 2 -4.72 20.97 1.51
N GLN A 3 -3.64 20.86 2.29
CA GLN A 3 -2.69 19.78 2.18
C GLN A 3 -3.34 18.50 2.71
N ILE A 4 -3.39 17.46 1.89
CA ILE A 4 -3.95 16.15 2.23
C ILE A 4 -2.82 15.27 2.75
N LEU A 5 -3.07 14.52 3.82
CA LEU A 5 -2.19 13.50 4.35
C LEU A 5 -2.89 12.14 4.29
N TYR A 6 -2.16 11.10 3.90
CA TYR A 6 -2.58 9.72 4.01
C TYR A 6 -1.80 9.07 5.14
N ILE A 7 -2.49 8.33 6.01
CA ILE A 7 -1.88 7.66 7.15
C ILE A 7 -2.19 6.17 7.07
N SER A 8 -1.14 5.35 7.00
CA SER A 8 -1.28 3.91 7.17
C SER A 8 -1.48 3.57 8.63
N ASN A 9 -2.59 2.91 8.94
CA ASN A 9 -2.91 2.47 10.30
C ASN A 9 -2.81 0.95 10.34
N GLU A 10 -1.65 0.48 10.78
CA GLU A 10 -1.30 -0.95 10.81
C GLU A 10 -2.37 -1.78 11.55
N GLU A 11 -2.68 -1.39 12.79
CA GLU A 11 -3.56 -2.17 13.66
C GLU A 11 -5.04 -2.06 13.27
N SER A 12 -5.45 -0.98 12.59
CA SER A 12 -6.82 -0.90 12.08
C SER A 12 -6.98 -1.52 10.68
N HIS A 13 -5.88 -1.93 10.04
CA HIS A 13 -5.89 -2.52 8.70
C HIS A 13 -6.48 -1.59 7.64
N SER A 14 -6.22 -0.28 7.76
CA SER A 14 -6.79 0.72 6.87
C SER A 14 -5.88 1.92 6.65
N ILE A 15 -6.12 2.63 5.55
CA ILE A 15 -5.50 3.93 5.27
C ILE A 15 -6.55 5.01 5.48
N THR A 16 -6.20 6.05 6.24
CA THR A 16 -7.07 7.20 6.48
C THR A 16 -6.60 8.43 5.71
N GLN A 17 -7.56 9.23 5.23
CA GLN A 17 -7.28 10.51 4.59
C GLN A 17 -7.58 11.66 5.55
N TRP A 18 -6.64 12.59 5.66
CA TRP A 18 -6.71 13.75 6.54
C TRP A 18 -6.50 15.02 5.74
N VAL A 19 -7.07 16.13 6.22
CA VAL A 19 -6.56 17.45 5.88
C VAL A 19 -5.73 17.95 7.04
N ILE A 20 -4.58 18.56 6.74
CA ILE A 20 -3.70 19.11 7.78
C ILE A 20 -4.47 20.11 8.64
N GLY A 21 -4.47 19.87 9.95
CA GLY A 21 -5.20 20.64 10.95
C GLY A 21 -6.52 20.01 11.40
N ASP A 22 -7.01 18.97 10.73
CA ASP A 22 -8.17 18.21 11.20
C ASP A 22 -7.80 17.37 12.44
N TYR A 23 -8.75 17.20 13.37
CA TYR A 23 -8.61 16.36 14.57
C TYR A 23 -9.15 14.94 14.37
N GLU A 24 -9.84 14.68 13.27
CA GLU A 24 -10.43 13.39 12.90
C GLU A 24 -10.21 13.13 11.40
N PRO A 25 -10.12 11.86 10.97
CA PRO A 25 -9.95 11.55 9.55
C PRO A 25 -11.20 11.95 8.76
N ARG A 26 -11.01 12.43 7.53
CA ARG A 26 -12.13 12.78 6.64
C ARG A 26 -12.85 11.56 6.11
N ASN A 27 -12.10 10.50 5.82
CA ASN A 27 -12.64 9.22 5.39
C ASN A 27 -11.61 8.10 5.61
N ILE A 28 -12.09 6.88 5.43
CA ILE A 28 -11.26 5.72 5.15
C ILE A 28 -11.00 5.70 3.65
N TYR A 29 -9.73 5.74 3.26
CA TYR A 29 -9.32 5.73 1.87
C TYR A 29 -9.21 4.30 1.31
N ALA A 30 -8.68 3.37 2.11
CA ALA A 30 -8.51 1.97 1.74
C ALA A 30 -8.59 1.04 2.97
N GLY A 31 -9.00 -0.20 2.75
CA GLY A 31 -9.20 -1.20 3.81
C GLY A 31 -10.52 -1.05 4.57
N ILE A 32 -10.77 -1.98 5.50
CA ILE A 32 -11.95 -1.96 6.38
C ILE A 32 -11.44 -1.90 7.82
N PRO A 33 -11.66 -0.78 8.55
CA PRO A 33 -11.17 -0.61 9.91
C PRO A 33 -11.58 -1.77 10.83
N GLY A 34 -10.59 -2.38 11.49
CA GLY A 34 -10.79 -3.48 12.43
C GLY A 34 -11.08 -4.84 11.78
N ARG A 35 -11.02 -4.96 10.45
CA ARG A 35 -11.28 -6.20 9.73
C ARG A 35 -10.20 -6.53 8.70
N SER A 36 -9.20 -7.29 9.14
CA SER A 36 -8.18 -7.84 8.24
C SER A 36 -8.76 -8.84 7.24
N GLY A 37 -8.08 -8.99 6.11
CA GLY A 37 -8.38 -9.97 5.07
C GLY A 37 -7.55 -9.72 3.82
N ASP A 38 -7.74 -10.56 2.82
CA ASP A 38 -6.98 -10.59 1.57
C ASP A 38 -7.84 -10.26 0.34
N SER A 39 -9.13 -9.97 0.50
CA SER A 39 -9.97 -9.50 -0.59
C SER A 39 -9.50 -8.12 -1.11
N ALA A 40 -9.98 -7.72 -2.29
CA ALA A 40 -9.57 -6.46 -2.92
C ALA A 40 -9.95 -5.20 -2.13
N VAL A 41 -10.86 -5.28 -1.16
CA VAL A 41 -11.28 -4.14 -0.32
C VAL A 41 -10.69 -4.21 1.10
N GLN A 42 -9.88 -5.22 1.37
CA GLN A 42 -9.27 -5.45 2.69
C GLN A 42 -7.76 -5.35 2.60
N LEU A 43 -7.18 -4.93 3.72
CA LEU A 43 -5.75 -4.92 3.97
C LEU A 43 -5.48 -5.76 5.21
N ASN A 44 -4.21 -6.09 5.44
CA ASN A 44 -3.76 -6.80 6.61
C ASN A 44 -2.42 -6.21 7.06
N ARG A 45 -2.49 -5.39 8.11
CA ARG A 45 -1.35 -4.65 8.67
C ARG A 45 -0.54 -3.90 7.60
N PRO A 46 -1.17 -2.92 6.92
CA PRO A 46 -0.47 -2.11 5.95
C PRO A 46 0.60 -1.27 6.64
N GLN A 47 1.80 -1.19 6.08
CA GLN A 47 2.93 -0.45 6.67
C GLN A 47 3.27 0.79 5.85
N GLY A 48 3.98 0.61 4.74
CA GLY A 48 4.39 1.69 3.86
C GLY A 48 3.31 2.10 2.86
N ILE A 49 3.34 3.37 2.49
CA ILE A 49 2.48 3.94 1.45
C ILE A 49 3.25 4.94 0.60
N THR A 50 2.88 5.03 -0.67
CA THR A 50 3.40 6.08 -1.57
C THR A 50 2.32 6.48 -2.58
N LEU A 51 2.45 7.69 -3.13
CA LEU A 51 1.58 8.20 -4.19
C LEU A 51 2.36 8.28 -5.50
N ASP A 52 1.70 7.96 -6.60
CA ASP A 52 2.21 8.34 -7.91
C ASP A 52 1.79 9.78 -8.29
N ARG A 53 2.26 10.23 -9.47
CA ARG A 53 1.93 11.57 -10.01
C ARG A 53 0.46 11.76 -10.40
N TYR A 54 -0.32 10.69 -10.48
CA TYR A 54 -1.75 10.72 -10.80
C TYR A 54 -2.62 10.66 -9.54
N GLY A 55 -2.00 10.50 -8.36
CA GLY A 55 -2.69 10.40 -7.08
C GLY A 55 -3.16 8.99 -6.75
N ASN A 56 -2.70 7.95 -7.46
CA ASN A 56 -2.93 6.57 -7.07
C ASN A 56 -2.12 6.27 -5.81
N LEU A 57 -2.77 5.66 -4.82
CA LEU A 57 -2.13 5.27 -3.55
C LEU A 57 -1.68 3.83 -3.63
N TYR A 58 -0.39 3.61 -3.40
CA TYR A 58 0.20 2.29 -3.29
C TYR A 58 0.40 1.97 -1.81
N VAL A 59 0.16 0.73 -1.42
CA VAL A 59 0.18 0.28 -0.03
C VAL A 59 0.92 -1.04 0.07
N SER A 60 1.93 -1.10 0.94
CA SER A 60 2.55 -2.36 1.38
C SER A 60 1.55 -3.10 2.25
N ASP A 61 0.85 -4.07 1.68
CA ASP A 61 -0.13 -4.92 2.40
C ASP A 61 0.62 -6.07 3.07
N SER A 62 1.36 -5.73 4.12
CA SER A 62 2.53 -6.48 4.60
C SER A 62 2.24 -7.94 4.95
N TYR A 63 1.15 -8.20 5.67
CA TYR A 63 0.82 -9.57 6.09
C TYR A 63 0.16 -10.38 4.97
N ASN A 64 -0.27 -9.71 3.89
CA ASN A 64 -0.74 -10.35 2.67
C ASN A 64 0.36 -10.45 1.60
N ASN A 65 1.62 -10.14 1.93
CA ASN A 65 2.79 -10.34 1.04
C ASN A 65 2.60 -9.76 -0.38
N ARG A 66 2.00 -8.58 -0.46
CA ARG A 66 1.65 -7.92 -1.73
C ARG A 66 1.69 -6.41 -1.59
N VAL A 67 1.69 -5.73 -2.74
CA VAL A 67 1.44 -4.29 -2.85
C VAL A 67 0.11 -4.08 -3.54
N GLN A 68 -0.75 -3.27 -2.93
CA GLN A 68 -2.05 -2.87 -3.47
C GLN A 68 -2.00 -1.43 -3.99
N MET A 69 -2.58 -1.18 -5.16
CA MET A 69 -2.82 0.15 -5.71
C MET A 69 -4.30 0.51 -5.61
N PHE A 70 -4.60 1.72 -5.16
CA PHE A 70 -5.94 2.29 -5.09
C PHE A 70 -6.02 3.57 -5.91
N CYS A 71 -6.86 3.56 -6.95
CA CYS A 71 -7.16 4.76 -7.73
C CYS A 71 -7.88 5.82 -6.87
N PRO A 72 -7.73 7.12 -7.18
CA PRO A 72 -8.50 8.18 -6.53
C PRO A 72 -10.00 7.84 -6.45
N ASN A 73 -10.54 7.90 -5.23
CA ASN A 73 -11.95 7.60 -4.92
C ASN A 73 -12.38 6.14 -5.12
N SER A 74 -11.45 5.20 -5.29
CA SER A 74 -11.72 3.76 -5.29
C SER A 74 -11.29 3.13 -3.97
N VAL A 75 -12.16 2.32 -3.38
CA VAL A 75 -11.83 1.44 -2.24
C VAL A 75 -11.42 0.04 -2.67
N ILE A 76 -11.44 -0.24 -3.99
CA ILE A 76 -11.04 -1.52 -4.57
C ILE A 76 -9.56 -1.42 -4.95
N GLY A 77 -8.76 -2.28 -4.34
CA GLY A 77 -7.34 -2.43 -4.59
C GLY A 77 -7.04 -3.33 -5.79
N ILE A 78 -5.96 -3.00 -6.48
CA ILE A 78 -5.38 -3.79 -7.56
C ILE A 78 -4.01 -4.28 -7.09
N THR A 79 -3.79 -5.59 -7.08
CA THR A 79 -2.48 -6.15 -6.76
C THR A 79 -1.50 -5.81 -7.89
N VAL A 80 -0.45 -5.08 -7.56
CA VAL A 80 0.54 -4.58 -8.53
C VAL A 80 1.93 -5.19 -8.33
N ALA A 81 2.20 -5.77 -7.16
CA ALA A 81 3.39 -6.56 -6.87
C ALA A 81 3.10 -7.62 -5.80
N GLY A 82 3.84 -8.73 -5.83
CA GLY A 82 3.59 -9.90 -4.97
C GLY A 82 2.42 -10.77 -5.47
N THR A 83 2.30 -11.98 -4.93
CA THR A 83 1.24 -12.93 -5.31
C THR A 83 0.17 -13.13 -4.24
N GLY A 84 0.33 -12.56 -3.04
CA GLY A 84 -0.50 -12.88 -1.87
C GLY A 84 0.17 -13.89 -0.92
N ASP A 85 1.03 -14.73 -1.48
CA ASP A 85 1.77 -15.77 -0.75
C ASP A 85 3.20 -15.34 -0.47
N ALA A 86 3.67 -15.58 0.75
CA ALA A 86 5.06 -15.36 1.12
C ALA A 86 6.00 -16.25 0.28
N GLY A 87 7.05 -15.67 -0.29
CA GLY A 87 8.08 -16.41 -1.02
C GLY A 87 9.22 -15.54 -1.51
N SER A 88 10.25 -16.17 -2.10
CA SER A 88 11.48 -15.49 -2.53
C SER A 88 11.67 -15.44 -4.06
N SER A 89 10.69 -15.92 -4.83
CA SER A 89 10.70 -15.86 -6.30
C SER A 89 10.68 -14.41 -6.80
N SER A 90 10.93 -14.20 -8.10
CA SER A 90 11.00 -12.86 -8.71
C SER A 90 9.68 -12.09 -8.71
N ASN A 91 8.54 -12.75 -8.49
CA ASN A 91 7.22 -12.15 -8.39
C ASN A 91 6.61 -12.27 -6.98
N GLN A 92 7.31 -12.89 -6.03
CA GLN A 92 6.85 -13.06 -4.66
C GLN A 92 7.54 -12.06 -3.74
N LEU A 93 6.84 -11.70 -2.68
CA LEU A 93 7.33 -10.88 -1.58
C LEU A 93 7.19 -11.68 -0.29
N SER A 94 7.89 -11.27 0.76
CA SER A 94 7.75 -11.78 2.10
C SER A 94 7.86 -10.62 3.09
N TYR A 95 6.71 -10.27 3.67
CA TYR A 95 6.59 -9.17 4.64
C TYR A 95 7.10 -7.81 4.12
N PRO A 96 6.54 -7.29 3.00
CA PRO A 96 6.98 -6.00 2.47
C PRO A 96 6.60 -4.87 3.44
N GLN A 97 7.56 -4.03 3.82
CA GLN A 97 7.32 -2.97 4.81
C GLN A 97 7.16 -1.60 4.19
N ASP A 98 7.97 -1.26 3.20
CA ASP A 98 8.01 0.08 2.62
C ASP A 98 8.17 0.03 1.11
N ILE A 99 7.70 1.10 0.46
CA ILE A 99 7.64 1.21 -0.98
C ILE A 99 7.95 2.64 -1.46
N THR A 100 8.63 2.75 -2.59
CA THR A 100 8.87 4.06 -3.24
C THR A 100 8.98 3.92 -4.75
N PHE A 101 8.80 5.03 -5.45
CA PHE A 101 8.97 5.11 -6.89
C PHE A 101 10.27 5.83 -7.26
N ASP A 102 10.87 5.44 -8.38
CA ASP A 102 11.76 6.33 -9.12
C ASP A 102 10.99 7.25 -10.09
N SER A 103 11.71 8.13 -10.78
CA SER A 103 11.12 9.05 -11.77
C SER A 103 10.53 8.35 -13.01
N GLU A 104 10.85 7.08 -13.24
CA GLU A 104 10.36 6.27 -14.35
C GLU A 104 9.12 5.44 -13.98
N MET A 105 8.61 5.59 -12.74
CA MET A 105 7.54 4.79 -12.15
C MET A 105 7.88 3.31 -12.01
N ASN A 106 9.15 2.99 -11.74
CA ASN A 106 9.48 1.68 -11.21
C ASN A 106 9.28 1.69 -9.69
N LEU A 107 8.60 0.68 -9.17
CA LEU A 107 8.39 0.52 -7.72
C LEU A 107 9.56 -0.24 -7.11
N TYR A 108 10.06 0.27 -6.00
CA TYR A 108 11.02 -0.38 -5.15
C TYR A 108 10.30 -0.80 -3.87
N VAL A 109 10.38 -2.08 -3.53
CA VAL A 109 9.73 -2.68 -2.37
C VAL A 109 10.80 -3.22 -1.44
N THR A 110 10.76 -2.87 -0.16
CA THR A 110 11.58 -3.52 0.87
C THR A 110 10.98 -4.88 1.18
N ASP A 111 11.58 -5.94 0.62
CA ASP A 111 11.14 -7.33 0.79
C ASP A 111 11.81 -7.91 2.05
N THR A 112 11.35 -7.40 3.20
CA THR A 112 12.10 -7.40 4.46
C THR A 112 12.52 -8.80 4.92
N HIS A 113 11.64 -9.80 4.86
CA HIS A 113 12.00 -11.16 5.30
C HIS A 113 12.88 -11.92 4.31
N ASN A 114 13.01 -11.42 3.07
CA ASN A 114 13.97 -11.92 2.09
C ASN A 114 15.29 -11.13 2.10
N PHE A 115 15.46 -10.15 2.98
CA PHE A 115 16.66 -9.33 3.12
C PHE A 115 17.10 -8.64 1.82
N ARG A 116 16.13 -8.20 1.01
CA ARG A 116 16.39 -7.56 -0.29
C ARG A 116 15.50 -6.35 -0.53
N ILE A 117 15.89 -5.56 -1.52
CA ILE A 117 15.00 -4.60 -2.18
C ILE A 117 14.66 -5.18 -3.55
N GLN A 118 13.38 -5.23 -3.88
CA GLN A 118 12.92 -5.71 -5.17
C GLN A 118 12.36 -4.57 -6.01
N LYS A 119 12.79 -4.52 -7.27
CA LYS A 119 12.32 -3.55 -8.27
C LYS A 119 11.26 -4.21 -9.14
N PHE A 120 10.16 -3.50 -9.36
CA PHE A 120 9.09 -3.88 -10.28
C PHE A 120 8.94 -2.77 -11.32
N ASP A 121 9.14 -3.13 -12.59
CA ASP A 121 9.24 -2.14 -13.66
C ASP A 121 7.86 -1.68 -14.16
N ARG A 122 7.71 -0.35 -14.34
CA ARG A 122 6.58 0.32 -15.02
C ARG A 122 5.19 -0.15 -14.57
N ILE A 123 4.95 -0.13 -13.26
CA ILE A 123 3.63 -0.53 -12.75
C ILE A 123 2.62 0.58 -13.01
N GLN A 124 1.47 0.21 -13.59
CA GLN A 124 0.37 1.10 -13.97
C GLN A 124 -0.90 0.72 -13.21
#